data_AF-A0A1H3NGC9-F1
#
_entry.id   AF-A0A1H3NGC9-F1
#
_cell.length_a   1.000
_cell.length_b   1.000
_cell.length_c   1.000
_cell.angle_alpha   90.00
_cell.angle_beta   90.00
_cell.angle_gamma   90.00
#
_symmetry.space_group_name_H-M   'P 1'
#
loop_
_entity.id
_entity.type
_entity.pdbx_description
1 polymer ?
#
loop_
_entity_poly.entity_id
_entity_poly.type
_entity_poly.pdbx_seq_one_letter_code
_entity_poly.pdbx_strand_id
1 'polypeptide(L)'
;MGDYQVSVDAVQLDGNAAVAAANEFNEAPTGQHVIAQLTVTYTGAEEGTPGWDLSAVFHGTDARQYSDADCMTALADDAMEAPTLNPGGSDTFQFCMDVPPSAIPGGQLSVEPTMSFEDERVYYAVQ
;
A
#
# COMPACT_ATOMS: atom_id res chain seq x y z
N MET A 1 6.99 12.95 -0.33
CA MET A 1 7.70 11.68 -0.10
C MET A 1 8.33 11.32 -1.42
N GLY A 2 9.64 11.46 -1.52
CA GLY A 2 10.28 11.76 -2.79
C GLY A 2 9.50 12.87 -3.53
N ASP A 3 9.19 12.61 -4.80
CA ASP A 3 8.47 13.51 -5.68
C ASP A 3 6.93 13.40 -5.60
N TYR A 4 6.38 12.75 -4.57
CA TYR A 4 4.93 12.58 -4.40
C TYR A 4 4.37 13.36 -3.21
N GLN A 5 3.23 14.03 -3.46
CA GLN A 5 2.28 14.35 -2.40
C GLN A 5 1.36 13.14 -2.19
N VAL A 6 1.31 12.62 -0.96
CA VAL A 6 0.61 11.36 -0.64
C VAL A 6 -0.49 11.62 0.39
N SER A 7 -1.66 11.05 0.16
CA SER A 7 -2.77 10.89 1.12
C SER A 7 -3.02 9.41 1.33
N VAL A 8 -3.20 8.99 2.59
CA VAL A 8 -3.76 7.68 2.91
C VAL A 8 -5.25 7.89 3.16
N ASP A 9 -6.07 7.42 2.24
CA ASP A 9 -7.51 7.69 2.26
C ASP A 9 -8.25 6.70 3.15
N ALA A 10 -7.82 5.43 3.13
CA ALA A 10 -8.37 4.37 3.97
C ALA A 10 -7.33 3.28 4.25
N VAL A 11 -7.45 2.66 5.42
CA VAL A 11 -6.75 1.42 5.76
C VAL A 11 -7.80 0.40 6.22
N GLN A 12 -8.11 -0.56 5.37
CA GLN A 12 -9.03 -1.65 5.67
C GLN A 12 -8.25 -2.80 6.31
N LEU A 13 -8.35 -2.93 7.63
CA LEU A 13 -7.61 -3.95 8.38
C LEU A 13 -8.09 -5.39 8.11
N ASP A 14 -9.35 -5.58 7.71
CA ASP A 14 -9.88 -6.86 7.20
C ASP A 14 -10.39 -6.68 5.76
N GLY A 15 -9.47 -6.91 4.82
CA GLY A 15 -9.67 -6.80 3.38
C GLY A 15 -10.12 -8.08 2.70
N ASN A 16 -10.30 -9.19 3.43
CA ASN A 16 -10.47 -10.52 2.82
C ASN A 16 -11.66 -10.60 1.85
N ALA A 17 -12.79 -10.01 2.23
CA ALA A 17 -13.97 -9.98 1.37
C ALA A 17 -13.77 -9.09 0.13
N ALA A 18 -13.02 -8.00 0.24
CA ALA A 18 -12.73 -7.12 -0.88
C ALA A 18 -11.80 -7.81 -1.90
N VAL A 19 -10.75 -8.48 -1.41
CA VAL A 19 -9.84 -9.28 -2.24
C VAL A 19 -10.58 -10.40 -2.97
N ALA A 20 -11.42 -11.16 -2.28
CA ALA A 20 -12.20 -12.24 -2.88
C ALA A 20 -13.20 -11.74 -3.93
N ALA A 21 -13.72 -10.52 -3.78
CA ALA A 21 -14.63 -9.90 -4.74
C ALA A 21 -13.91 -9.30 -5.96
N ALA A 22 -12.65 -8.88 -5.82
CA ALA A 22 -11.87 -8.29 -6.90
C ALA A 22 -11.55 -9.30 -8.01
N ASN A 23 -11.23 -10.54 -7.65
CA ASN A 23 -10.90 -11.59 -8.61
C ASN A 23 -11.23 -12.98 -8.03
N GLU A 24 -12.02 -13.78 -8.76
CA GLU A 24 -12.42 -15.13 -8.34
C GLU A 24 -11.24 -16.14 -8.28
N PHE A 25 -10.12 -15.81 -8.90
CA PHE A 25 -8.90 -16.61 -8.89
C PHE A 25 -7.96 -16.28 -7.73
N ASN A 26 -8.24 -15.24 -6.93
CA ASN A 26 -7.45 -14.95 -5.75
C ASN A 26 -7.55 -16.11 -4.75
N GLU A 27 -6.41 -16.54 -4.24
CA GLU A 27 -6.37 -17.56 -3.20
C GLU A 27 -6.86 -16.99 -1.86
N ALA A 28 -7.27 -17.88 -0.96
CA ALA A 28 -7.54 -17.46 0.41
C ALA A 28 -6.24 -16.95 1.07
N PRO A 29 -6.30 -15.87 1.87
CA PRO A 29 -5.12 -15.36 2.57
C PRO A 29 -4.54 -16.42 3.51
N THR A 30 -3.23 -16.38 3.70
CA THR A 30 -2.59 -17.21 4.74
C THR A 30 -2.80 -16.61 6.13
N GLY A 31 -2.87 -15.28 6.23
CA GLY A 31 -3.30 -14.53 7.40
C GLY A 31 -4.61 -13.78 7.13
N GLN A 32 -4.52 -12.47 7.07
CA GLN A 32 -5.62 -11.54 6.78
C GLN A 32 -5.06 -10.40 5.93
N HIS A 33 -5.73 -10.12 4.82
CA HIS A 33 -5.38 -9.03 3.94
C HIS A 33 -5.66 -7.70 4.65
N VAL A 34 -4.65 -6.84 4.72
CA VAL A 34 -4.78 -5.43 5.05
C VAL A 34 -4.65 -4.65 3.75
N ILE A 35 -5.63 -3.80 3.42
CA ILE A 35 -5.61 -2.99 2.20
C ILE A 35 -5.42 -1.52 2.58
N ALA A 36 -4.41 -0.87 2.02
CA ALA A 36 -4.21 0.57 2.14
C ALA A 36 -4.56 1.24 0.81
N GLN A 37 -5.52 2.18 0.82
CA GLN A 37 -5.84 3.00 -0.34
C GLN A 37 -5.15 4.35 -0.21
N LEU A 38 -4.38 4.70 -1.24
CA LEU A 38 -3.66 5.96 -1.32
C LEU A 38 -4.15 6.77 -2.51
N THR A 39 -4.17 8.09 -2.34
CA THR A 39 -4.22 9.05 -3.45
C THR A 39 -2.90 9.81 -3.48
N VAL A 40 -2.30 9.88 -4.65
CA VAL A 40 -1.04 10.60 -4.84
C VAL A 40 -1.16 11.65 -5.93
N THR A 41 -0.33 12.68 -5.84
CA THR A 41 -0.07 13.63 -6.92
C THR A 41 1.43 13.70 -7.15
N TYR A 42 1.86 13.48 -8.40
CA TYR A 42 3.26 13.58 -8.78
C TYR A 42 3.68 15.06 -8.91
N THR A 43 4.75 15.42 -8.23
CA THR A 43 5.27 16.79 -8.11
C THR A 43 6.68 16.95 -8.69
N GLY A 44 7.28 15.87 -9.19
CA GLY A 44 8.57 15.89 -9.87
C GLY A 44 8.51 16.53 -11.26
N ALA A 45 9.68 16.73 -11.87
CA ALA A 45 9.82 17.48 -13.12
C ALA A 45 9.69 16.62 -14.39
N GLU A 46 9.87 15.30 -14.28
CA GLU A 46 9.83 14.36 -15.40
C GLU A 46 8.58 13.49 -15.29
N GLU A 47 8.74 12.20 -15.02
CA GLU A 47 7.65 11.26 -14.81
C GLU A 47 7.92 10.39 -13.57
N GLY A 48 6.87 9.81 -13.00
CA GLY A 48 6.99 8.89 -11.89
C GLY A 48 5.92 7.81 -11.95
N THR A 49 6.22 6.61 -11.47
CA THR A 49 5.28 5.48 -11.46
C THR A 49 5.00 5.08 -10.00
N PRO A 50 3.93 5.60 -9.39
CA PRO A 50 3.78 5.61 -7.94
C PRO A 50 3.72 4.21 -7.31
N GLY A 51 3.16 3.21 -8.00
CA GLY A 51 3.15 1.83 -7.52
C GLY A 51 4.51 1.16 -7.45
N TRP A 52 5.49 1.64 -8.21
CA TRP A 52 6.87 1.15 -8.17
C TRP A 52 7.74 2.01 -7.26
N ASP A 53 7.47 3.31 -7.20
CA ASP A 53 8.28 4.29 -6.50
C ASP A 53 7.96 4.38 -5.00
N LEU A 54 6.75 3.97 -4.59
CA LEU A 54 6.29 3.96 -3.20
C LEU A 54 5.93 2.55 -2.75
N SER A 55 6.06 2.28 -1.45
CA SER A 55 5.49 1.08 -0.82
C SER A 55 4.69 1.46 0.43
N ALA A 56 3.63 0.71 0.67
CA ALA A 56 2.88 0.74 1.92
C ALA A 56 3.29 -0.46 2.78
N VAL A 57 3.71 -0.19 4.01
CA VAL A 57 4.25 -1.20 4.93
C VAL A 57 3.41 -1.22 6.20
N PHE A 58 2.86 -2.39 6.52
CA PHE A 58 2.19 -2.62 7.80
C PHE A 58 3.20 -3.12 8.83
N HIS A 59 3.30 -2.42 9.96
CA HIS A 59 4.14 -2.77 11.09
C HIS A 59 3.29 -3.52 12.11
N GLY A 60 3.44 -4.84 12.14
CA GLY A 60 2.72 -5.72 13.06
C GLY A 60 3.25 -5.62 14.49
N THR A 61 2.44 -5.99 15.47
CA THR A 61 2.83 -6.03 16.89
C THR A 61 3.76 -7.20 17.25
N ASP A 62 4.07 -8.05 16.27
CA ASP A 62 4.95 -9.21 16.38
C ASP A 62 6.40 -8.92 15.95
N ALA A 63 6.77 -7.64 15.89
CA ALA A 63 8.09 -7.15 15.44
C ALA A 63 8.43 -7.54 13.99
N ARG A 64 7.42 -7.65 13.13
CA ARG A 64 7.57 -7.87 11.69
C ARG A 64 6.92 -6.74 10.88
N GLN A 65 7.45 -6.55 9.69
CA GLN A 65 6.90 -5.68 8.66
C GLN A 65 6.31 -6.56 7.55
N TYR A 66 5.23 -6.07 6.96
CA TYR A 66 4.48 -6.72 5.89
C TYR A 66 4.25 -5.70 4.78
N SER A 67 4.52 -6.08 3.55
CA SER A 67 4.41 -5.19 2.38
C SER A 67 3.63 -5.86 1.25
N ASP A 68 3.40 -5.12 0.17
CA ASP A 68 2.83 -5.62 -1.08
C ASP A 68 3.64 -6.73 -1.73
N ALA A 69 4.96 -6.75 -1.51
CA ALA A 69 5.80 -7.88 -1.93
C ALA A 69 5.43 -9.22 -1.27
N ASP A 70 4.74 -9.19 -0.12
CA ASP A 70 4.24 -10.37 0.59
C ASP A 70 2.78 -10.71 0.23
N CYS A 71 2.09 -9.85 -0.55
CA CYS A 71 0.70 -10.04 -0.94
C CYS A 71 0.55 -10.18 -2.46
N MET A 72 0.52 -11.43 -2.94
CA MET A 72 0.45 -11.75 -4.38
C MET A 72 -0.99 -11.74 -4.95
N THR A 73 -1.91 -11.00 -4.32
CA THR A 73 -3.33 -11.02 -4.69
C THR A 73 -3.68 -9.90 -5.66
N ALA A 74 -4.57 -10.16 -6.61
CA ALA A 74 -5.08 -9.11 -7.48
C ALA A 74 -6.07 -8.21 -6.71
N LEU A 75 -5.82 -6.91 -6.69
CA LEU A 75 -6.75 -5.92 -6.13
C LEU A 75 -7.67 -5.35 -7.22
N ALA A 76 -8.73 -4.66 -6.81
CA ALA A 76 -9.63 -3.99 -7.74
C ALA A 76 -8.95 -2.77 -8.42
N ASP A 77 -7.97 -2.19 -7.74
CA ASP A 77 -7.27 -0.98 -8.13
C ASP A 77 -5.81 -1.09 -7.65
N ASP A 78 -5.07 -2.03 -8.26
CA ASP A 78 -3.76 -2.47 -7.78
C ASP A 78 -2.68 -1.40 -8.02
N ALA A 79 -1.89 -1.08 -7.00
CA ALA A 79 -0.78 -0.13 -7.11
C ALA A 79 0.18 -0.49 -8.25
N MET A 80 0.47 -1.78 -8.46
CA MET A 80 1.39 -2.22 -9.51
C MET A 80 0.85 -1.97 -10.93
N GLU A 81 -0.46 -1.73 -11.07
CA GLU A 81 -1.13 -1.35 -12.31
C GLU A 81 -1.34 0.17 -12.44
N ALA A 82 -0.99 0.96 -11.41
CA ALA A 82 -1.10 2.42 -11.46
C ALA A 82 -0.29 2.99 -12.63
N PRO A 83 -0.84 3.95 -13.40
CA PRO A 83 -0.18 4.49 -14.57
C PRO A 83 1.02 5.36 -14.19
N THR A 84 1.98 5.47 -15.11
CA THR A 84 3.02 6.51 -15.03
C THR A 84 2.39 7.90 -15.11
N LEU A 85 2.78 8.78 -14.19
CA LEU A 85 2.24 10.12 -14.04
C LEU A 85 3.24 11.16 -14.55
N ASN A 86 2.72 12.11 -15.35
CA ASN A 86 3.42 13.35 -15.70
C ASN A 86 3.29 14.38 -14.56
N PRO A 87 4.03 15.52 -14.58
CA PRO A 87 3.99 16.51 -13.52
C PRO A 87 2.57 17.05 -13.29
N GLY A 88 2.12 17.01 -12.03
CA GLY A 88 0.75 17.38 -11.63
C GLY A 88 -0.31 16.30 -11.86
N GLY A 89 0.06 15.14 -12.42
CA GLY A 89 -0.82 13.97 -12.52
C GLY A 89 -1.15 13.40 -11.15
N SER A 90 -2.35 12.82 -11.02
CA SER A 90 -2.83 12.24 -9.77
C SER A 90 -3.56 10.94 -10.06
N ASP A 91 -3.44 10.00 -9.13
CA ASP A 91 -4.14 8.72 -9.18
C ASP A 91 -4.46 8.21 -7.78
N THR A 92 -5.45 7.33 -7.69
CA THR A 92 -5.83 6.62 -6.47
C THR A 92 -5.66 5.13 -6.75
N PHE A 93 -5.03 4.40 -5.83
CA PHE A 93 -4.76 2.97 -5.98
C PHE A 93 -4.61 2.30 -4.60
N GLN A 94 -4.43 0.99 -4.58
CA GLN A 94 -4.42 0.16 -3.40
C GLN A 94 -3.15 -0.69 -3.30
N PHE A 95 -2.60 -0.78 -2.10
CA PHE A 95 -1.62 -1.79 -1.71
C PHE A 95 -2.29 -2.85 -0.83
N CYS A 96 -1.81 -4.09 -0.93
CA CYS A 96 -2.21 -5.19 -0.05
C CYS A 96 -1.04 -5.64 0.83
N MET A 97 -1.31 -6.08 2.05
CA MET A 97 -0.35 -6.81 2.88
C MET A 97 -1.06 -8.06 3.44
N ASP A 98 -0.42 -9.24 3.40
CA ASP A 98 -0.92 -10.44 4.09
C ASP A 98 -0.31 -10.51 5.50
N VAL A 99 -1.14 -10.24 6.52
CA VAL A 99 -0.70 -10.06 7.91
C VAL A 99 -1.35 -11.10 8.80
N PRO A 100 -0.60 -11.78 9.71
CA PRO A 100 -1.20 -12.63 10.73
C PRO A 100 -2.24 -11.84 11.56
N PRO A 101 -3.47 -12.33 11.77
CA PRO A 101 -4.51 -11.59 12.47
C PRO A 101 -4.13 -11.16 13.89
N SER A 102 -3.25 -11.93 14.57
CA SER A 102 -2.74 -11.59 15.90
C SER A 102 -1.78 -10.40 15.92
N ALA A 103 -1.18 -10.05 14.78
CA ALA A 103 -0.23 -8.95 14.66
C ALA A 103 -0.90 -7.62 14.27
N ILE A 104 -2.16 -7.64 13.82
CA ILE A 104 -2.89 -6.46 13.32
C ILE A 104 -3.31 -5.49 14.45
N PRO A 105 -3.90 -5.94 15.58
CA PRO A 105 -4.37 -5.01 16.61
C PRO A 105 -3.22 -4.22 17.23
N GLY A 106 -3.28 -2.89 17.12
CA GLY A 106 -2.23 -1.99 17.59
C GLY A 106 -1.04 -1.83 16.64
N GLY A 107 -1.11 -2.41 15.44
CA GLY A 107 -0.16 -2.16 14.36
C GLY A 107 -0.25 -0.74 13.80
N GLN A 108 0.67 -0.39 12.90
CA GLN A 108 0.74 0.93 12.25
C GLN A 108 1.02 0.76 10.77
N LEU A 109 0.51 1.69 9.95
CA LEU A 109 0.89 1.78 8.55
C LEU A 109 2.02 2.81 8.41
N SER A 110 3.02 2.52 7.59
CA SER A 110 3.85 3.56 7.00
C SER A 110 3.75 3.54 5.49
N VAL A 111 3.98 4.70 4.89
CA VAL A 111 4.30 4.79 3.46
C VAL A 111 5.74 5.25 3.37
N GLU A 112 6.48 4.75 2.39
CA GLU A 112 7.88 5.12 2.15
C GLU A 112 8.25 5.00 0.66
N PRO A 113 9.29 5.71 0.18
CA PRO A 113 9.85 5.43 -1.13
C PRO A 113 10.45 4.02 -1.16
N THR A 114 10.21 3.27 -2.24
CA THR A 114 10.74 1.91 -2.42
C THR A 114 12.28 1.90 -2.49
N MET A 115 12.86 2.94 -3.08
CA MET A 115 14.31 3.15 -3.12
C MET A 115 14.65 4.56 -2.66
N SER A 116 15.17 4.68 -1.44
CA SER A 116 15.79 5.92 -0.95
C SER A 116 17.04 5.62 -0.12
N PHE A 117 17.98 6.55 -0.11
CA PHE A 117 19.15 6.53 0.77
C PHE A 117 18.89 7.27 2.09
N GLU A 118 17.75 7.95 2.20
CA GLU A 118 17.28 8.67 3.39
C GLU A 118 16.05 7.96 3.97
N ASP A 119 15.84 8.06 5.28
CA ASP A 119 14.63 7.54 5.92
C ASP A 119 13.51 8.59 5.78
N GLU A 120 12.70 8.44 4.73
CA GLU A 120 11.59 9.34 4.41
C GLU A 120 10.22 8.77 4.82
N ARG A 121 10.19 7.67 5.58
CA ARG A 121 8.93 7.02 5.93
C ARG A 121 8.04 7.91 6.78
N VAL A 122 6.74 7.85 6.52
CA VAL A 122 5.72 8.54 7.32
C VAL A 122 4.76 7.52 7.88
N TYR A 123 4.54 7.59 9.19
CA TYR A 123 3.60 6.72 9.90
C TYR A 123 2.20 7.32 9.94
N TYR A 124 1.21 6.46 9.76
CA TYR A 124 -0.21 6.78 9.79
C TYR A 124 -0.91 5.93 10.85
N ALA A 125 -1.81 6.57 11.59
CA ALA A 125 -2.70 5.84 12.49
C ALA A 125 -3.69 5.02 11.66
N VAL A 126 -3.83 3.75 11.99
CA VAL A 126 -4.88 2.88 11.44
C VAL A 126 -6.06 2.91 12.41
N GLN A 127 -7.27 3.16 11.91
CA GLN A 127 -8.50 3.26 12.71
C GLN A 127 -9.28 1.94 12.71
#